data_AF-A0A8C5XLU0-F1
#
_entry.id   AF-A0A8C5XLU0-F1
#
_cell.length_a   1.000
_cell.length_b   1.000
_cell.length_c   1.000
_cell.angle_alpha   90.00
_cell.angle_beta   90.00
_cell.angle_gamma   90.00
#
_symmetry.space_group_name_H-M   'P 1'
#
loop_
_entity.id
_entity.type
_entity.pdbx_description
1 polymer ?
#
loop_
_entity_poly.entity_id
_entity_poly.type
_entity_poly.pdbx_seq_one_letter_code
_entity_poly.pdbx_strand_id
1 'polypeptide(L)' 'MGRMHAPGKGLSQLALPYSSSVPTWLNLMSDDVKEQIYTLAKGLTPSQIGECKIKYIL' A
#
# COMPACT_ATOMS: atom_id res chain seq x y z
N MET A 1 4.58 -15.06 -0.08
CA MET A 1 5.94 -15.62 0.09
C MET A 1 5.82 -17.06 0.57
N GLY A 2 5.98 -18.07 -0.30
CA GLY A 2 5.76 -19.48 0.08
C GLY A 2 6.82 -20.44 -0.44
N ARG A 3 7.96 -19.93 -0.90
CA ARG A 3 8.98 -20.71 -1.64
C ARG A 3 10.35 -20.77 -0.95
N MET A 4 10.54 -20.05 0.16
CA MET A 4 11.86 -19.89 0.75
C MET A 4 12.44 -21.22 1.27
N HIS A 5 11.60 -22.13 1.78
CA HIS A 5 12.06 -23.39 2.37
C HIS A 5 11.18 -24.62 2.05
N ALA A 6 10.13 -24.47 1.24
CA ALA A 6 9.21 -25.56 0.91
C ALA A 6 8.95 -25.63 -0.60
N PRO A 7 8.83 -26.84 -1.19
CA PRO A 7 8.45 -27.03 -2.59
C PRO A 7 6.94 -26.77 -2.78
N GLY A 8 6.53 -25.50 -2.65
CA GLY A 8 5.15 -25.05 -2.82
C GLY A 8 4.99 -24.08 -3.99
N LYS A 9 3.83 -24.12 -4.67
CA LYS A 9 3.47 -23.19 -5.76
C LYS A 9 2.39 -22.21 -5.28
N GLY A 10 2.79 -21.23 -4.47
CA GLY A 10 1.91 -20.13 -4.06
C GLY A 10 1.74 -19.07 -5.14
N LEU A 11 0.50 -18.63 -5.37
CA LEU A 11 0.10 -17.63 -6.38
C LEU A 11 -0.51 -16.35 -5.76
N SER A 12 -0.56 -16.24 -4.43
CA SER A 12 -1.13 -15.07 -3.75
C SER A 12 -0.17 -13.88 -3.79
N GLN A 13 -0.40 -12.96 -4.73
CA GLN A 13 0.25 -11.66 -4.83
C GLN A 13 -0.79 -10.59 -5.16
N LEU A 14 -0.56 -9.37 -4.66
CA LEU A 14 -1.35 -8.21 -5.04
C LEU A 14 -1.06 -7.84 -6.50
N ALA A 15 -2.09 -7.46 -7.25
CA ALA A 15 -1.96 -6.93 -8.60
C ALA A 15 -2.17 -5.41 -8.58
N LEU A 16 -1.26 -4.67 -9.20
CA LEU A 16 -1.39 -3.23 -9.36
C LEU A 16 -2.41 -2.90 -10.46
N PRO A 17 -3.11 -1.76 -10.39
CA PRO A 17 -3.98 -1.29 -11.48
C PRO A 17 -3.21 -1.12 -12.78
N TYR A 18 -3.92 -1.25 -13.89
CA TYR A 18 -3.35 -1.00 -15.21
C TYR A 18 -2.94 0.47 -15.42
N SER A 19 -3.66 1.43 -14.82
CA SER A 19 -3.39 2.86 -14.93
C SER A 19 -3.07 3.48 -13.58
N SER A 20 -2.01 4.28 -13.52
CA SER A 20 -1.55 5.00 -12.32
C SER A 20 -2.21 6.37 -12.14
N SER A 21 -3.31 6.65 -12.82
CA SER A 21 -4.05 7.90 -12.65
C SER A 21 -4.82 7.91 -11.33
N VAL A 22 -4.88 9.08 -10.68
CA VAL A 22 -5.61 9.23 -9.42
C VAL A 22 -7.12 9.11 -9.69
N PRO A 23 -7.86 8.30 -8.92
CA PRO A 23 -9.30 8.21 -9.04
C PRO A 23 -9.99 9.55 -8.75
N THR A 24 -10.99 9.93 -9.56
CA THR A 24 -11.71 11.22 -9.48
C THR A 24 -12.47 11.45 -8.16
N TRP A 25 -12.76 10.39 -7.41
CA TRP A 25 -13.47 10.43 -6.13
C TRP A 25 -12.54 10.67 -4.93
N LEU A 26 -11.22 10.69 -5.15
CA LEU A 26 -10.23 10.92 -4.11
C LEU A 26 -9.84 12.41 -4.04
N ASN A 27 -10.45 13.14 -3.11
CA ASN A 27 -10.11 14.55 -2.82
C ASN A 27 -9.00 14.65 -1.76
N LEU A 28 -7.85 14.03 -2.00
CA LEU A 28 -6.71 14.09 -1.08
C LEU A 28 -5.58 14.90 -1.70
N MET A 29 -5.16 15.98 -1.03
CA MET A 29 -4.04 16.78 -1.50
C MET A 29 -2.72 16.08 -1.17
N SER A 30 -1.72 16.24 -2.04
CA SER A 30 -0.40 15.62 -1.86
C SER A 30 0.33 16.08 -0.60
N ASP A 31 -0.04 17.23 -0.05
CA ASP A 31 0.56 17.80 1.17
C ASP A 31 0.06 17.09 2.43
N ASP A 32 -1.26 16.86 2.52
CA ASP A 32 -1.89 16.14 3.63
C ASP A 32 -1.37 14.69 3.76
N VAL A 33 -1.01 14.06 2.63
CA VAL A 33 -0.43 12.71 2.61
C VAL A 33 0.93 12.69 3.30
N LYS A 34 1.75 13.73 3.09
CA LYS A 34 3.10 13.78 3.67
C LYS A 34 3.05 13.94 5.18
N GLU A 35 2.21 14.85 5.68
CA GLU A 35 2.02 15.07 7.12
C GLU A 35 1.51 13.81 7.84
N GLN A 36 0.59 13.07 7.20
CA GLN A 36 0.12 11.79 7.72
C GLN A 36 1.24 10.73 7.78
N ILE A 37 2.09 10.65 6.75
CA ILE A 37 3.22 9.72 6.74
C ILE A 37 4.21 10.06 7.84
N TYR A 38 4.59 11.32 8.02
CA TYR A 38 5.53 11.74 9.07
C TYR A 38 5.00 11.48 10.48
N THR A 39 3.69 11.61 10.69
CA THR A 39 3.05 11.31 11.97
C THR A 39 3.07 9.82 12.27
N LEU A 40 2.73 8.98 11.29
CA LEU A 40 2.63 7.52 11.45
C LEU A 40 4.00 6.81 11.48
N ALA A 41 5.02 7.39 10.82
CA ALA A 41 6.37 6.84 10.75
C ALA A 41 7.09 6.76 12.11
N LYS A 42 6.60 7.45 13.15
CA LYS A 42 7.22 7.46 14.48
C LYS A 42 7.05 6.15 15.26
N GLY A 43 6.15 5.26 14.85
CA GLY A 43 5.89 4.02 15.59
C GLY A 43 5.33 2.85 14.78
N LEU A 44 4.92 3.07 13.53
CA LEU A 44 4.40 2.01 12.67
C LEU A 44 5.43 1.58 11.63
N THR A 45 5.40 0.30 11.28
CA THR A 45 6.25 -0.22 10.21
C THR A 45 5.76 0.30 8.86
N PRO A 46 6.65 0.54 7.88
CA PRO A 46 6.27 1.02 6.56
C PRO A 46 5.21 0.12 5.88
N SER A 47 5.25 -1.19 6.12
CA SER A 47 4.26 -2.13 5.62
C SER A 47 2.85 -1.84 6.14
N GLN A 48 2.70 -1.52 7.43
CA GLN A 48 1.40 -1.19 8.03
C GLN A 48 0.85 0.14 7.52
N ILE A 49 1.73 1.13 7.31
CA ILE A 49 1.35 2.44 6.74
C ILE A 49 0.86 2.26 5.28
N GLY A 50 1.59 1.45 4.50
CA GLY A 50 1.23 1.13 3.11
C GLY A 50 -0.05 0.31 3.00
N GLU A 51 -0.24 -0.73 3.82
CA GLU A 51 -1.44 -1.58 3.83
C GLU A 51 -2.70 -0.79 4.16
N CYS A 52 -2.62 0.15 5.11
CA CYS A 52 -3.73 1.02 5.44
C CYS A 52 -4.15 1.85 4.22
N LYS A 53 -3.24 2.48 3.48
CA LYS A 53 -3.62 3.40 2.38
C LYS A 53 -3.87 2.70 1.04
N ILE A 54 -3.09 1.67 0.69
CA ILE A 54 -3.19 0.96 -0.60
C ILE A 54 -4.55 0.25 -0.74
N LYS A 55 -5.15 -0.20 0.37
CA LYS A 55 -6.52 -0.77 0.39
C LYS A 55 -7.65 0.23 0.22
N TYR A 56 -7.43 1.52 0.45
CA TYR A 56 -8.49 2.54 0.28
C TYR A 56 -8.42 3.24 -1.07
N ILE A 57 -7.35 3.02 -1.85
CA ILE A 57 -7.15 3.60 -3.19
C ILE A 57 -7.46 2.58 -4.30
N LEU A 58 -7.31 1.28 -4.00
CA LEU A 58 -7.81 0.15 -4.78
C LEU A 58 -9.22 -0.23 -4.34
#